data_AF-B8B227-F1
#
_entry.id   AF-B8B227-F1
#
_cell.length_a   1.000
_cell.length_b   1.000
_cell.length_c   1.000
_cell.angle_alpha   90.00
_cell.angle_beta   90.00
_cell.angle_gamma   90.00
#
_symmetry.space_group_name_H-M   'P 1'
#
loop_
_entity.id
_entity.type
_entity.pdbx_description
1 polymer ?
#
loop_
_entity_poly.entity_id
_entity_poly.type
_entity_poly.pdbx_seq_one_letter_code
_entity_poly.pdbx_strand_id
1 'polypeptide(L)'
;MVPKFGMEFKSYEMAYAFYNKYAEHVGFDVRKSRSRAACREICCNREGKNKYRGDETKRERRRRSARIGCRAYVRAVPNVKTAWPFAEQLSRVYTRAVFKVFENTLDESVHFRTEQYGVDQTQWIISHSKRSEKHDWCQRQFKVMADVVNGQFSCECMQWEHTG
;
A
#
# COMPACT_ATOMS: atom_id res chain seq x y z
N MET A 1 16.40 -6.01 -19.53
CA MET A 1 15.40 -5.78 -18.45
C MET A 1 15.95 -4.69 -17.55
N VAL A 2 15.28 -3.55 -17.38
CA VAL A 2 15.78 -2.40 -16.61
C VAL A 2 14.75 -2.02 -15.53
N PRO A 3 15.12 -1.96 -14.23
CA PRO A 3 14.22 -1.51 -13.16
C PRO A 3 13.73 -0.09 -13.41
N LYS A 4 12.43 0.15 -13.21
CA LYS A 4 11.82 1.48 -13.29
C LYS A 4 11.12 1.82 -11.96
N PHE A 5 11.02 3.10 -11.66
CA PHE A 5 10.19 3.57 -10.54
C PHE A 5 8.73 3.17 -10.77
N GLY A 6 8.04 2.80 -9.69
CA GLY A 6 6.65 2.36 -9.73
C GLY A 6 6.44 0.92 -10.22
N MET A 7 7.49 0.12 -10.41
CA MET A 7 7.32 -1.31 -10.69
C MET A 7 6.67 -2.04 -9.51
N GLU A 8 5.61 -2.78 -9.79
CA GLU A 8 4.83 -3.51 -8.79
C GLU A 8 5.12 -5.01 -8.84
N PHE A 9 5.13 -5.64 -7.66
CA PHE A 9 5.36 -7.07 -7.53
C PHE A 9 4.38 -7.66 -6.51
N LYS A 10 3.91 -8.88 -6.77
CA LYS A 10 3.01 -9.60 -5.85
C LYS A 10 3.66 -9.93 -4.50
N SER A 11 4.99 -10.07 -4.48
CA SER A 11 5.75 -10.33 -3.27
C SER A 11 7.13 -9.67 -3.32
N TYR A 12 7.72 -9.49 -2.13
CA TYR A 12 9.09 -9.01 -2.01
C TYR A 12 10.08 -9.98 -2.66
N GLU A 13 9.82 -11.28 -2.58
CA GLU A 13 10.65 -12.34 -3.14
C GLU A 13 10.70 -12.22 -4.67
N MET A 14 9.58 -11.88 -5.32
CA MET A 14 9.55 -11.60 -6.76
C MET A 14 10.33 -10.34 -7.11
N ALA A 15 10.17 -9.26 -6.34
CA ALA A 15 10.93 -8.02 -6.52
C ALA A 15 12.45 -8.27 -6.38
N TYR A 16 12.84 -9.08 -5.39
CA TYR A 16 14.22 -9.49 -5.17
C TYR A 16 14.77 -10.30 -6.33
N ALA A 17 14.04 -11.31 -6.80
CA ALA A 17 14.46 -12.14 -7.94
C ALA A 17 14.62 -11.30 -9.22
N PHE A 18 13.69 -10.38 -9.48
CA PHE A 18 13.79 -9.44 -10.61
C PHE A 18 15.06 -8.58 -10.51
N TYR A 19 15.30 -7.94 -9.36
CA TYR A 19 16.46 -7.07 -9.20
C TYR A 19 17.78 -7.85 -9.20
N ASN A 20 17.80 -9.07 -8.64
CA ASN A 20 18.95 -9.96 -8.69
C ASN A 20 19.28 -10.35 -10.14
N LYS A 21 18.27 -10.75 -10.93
CA LYS A 21 18.46 -11.04 -12.35
C LYS A 21 18.98 -9.83 -13.12
N TYR A 22 18.44 -8.63 -12.85
CA TYR A 22 18.98 -7.40 -13.43
C TYR A 22 20.45 -7.18 -13.06
N ALA A 23 20.79 -7.34 -11.80
CA ALA A 23 22.14 -7.16 -11.29
C ALA A 23 23.14 -8.13 -11.94
N GLU A 24 22.74 -9.38 -12.14
CA GLU A 24 23.52 -10.39 -12.90
C GLU A 24 23.79 -9.92 -14.34
N HIS A 25 22.80 -9.37 -15.03
CA HIS A 25 22.97 -8.88 -16.41
C HIS A 25 23.89 -7.65 -16.50
N VAL A 26 23.89 -6.80 -15.47
CA VAL A 26 24.75 -5.60 -15.41
C VAL A 26 26.12 -5.90 -14.82
N GLY A 27 26.31 -7.06 -14.16
CA GLY A 27 27.59 -7.51 -13.64
C GLY A 27 27.88 -7.09 -12.19
N PHE A 28 26.86 -7.00 -11.34
CA PHE A 28 27.06 -6.79 -9.90
C PHE A 28 26.19 -7.72 -9.05
N ASP A 29 26.66 -8.01 -7.83
CA ASP A 29 25.88 -8.78 -6.87
C ASP A 29 25.07 -7.87 -5.95
N VAL A 30 23.93 -8.39 -5.48
CA VAL A 30 23.05 -7.72 -4.54
C VAL A 30 22.90 -8.48 -3.22
N ARG A 31 22.43 -7.78 -2.18
CA ARG A 31 22.08 -8.34 -0.88
C ARG A 31 20.86 -7.66 -0.29
N LYS A 32 20.20 -8.37 0.63
CA LYS A 32 19.18 -7.79 1.50
C LYS A 32 19.88 -6.88 2.53
N SER A 33 19.39 -5.65 2.68
CA SER A 33 19.95 -4.65 3.59
C SER A 33 18.94 -4.32 4.70
N ARG A 34 18.71 -3.04 4.97
CA ARG A 34 17.74 -2.54 5.93
C ARG A 34 16.37 -3.14 5.64
N SER A 35 15.79 -3.77 6.66
CA SER A 35 14.44 -4.31 6.61
C SER A 35 13.63 -3.69 7.74
N ARG A 36 12.67 -2.84 7.38
CA ARG A 36 11.62 -2.31 8.26
C ARG A 36 10.28 -2.88 7.80
N ALA A 37 9.27 -2.85 8.67
CA ALA A 37 7.95 -3.39 8.38
C ALA A 37 7.35 -2.84 7.06
N ALA A 38 7.53 -1.54 6.81
CA ALA A 38 7.03 -0.83 5.64
C ALA A 38 8.06 -0.62 4.52
N CYS A 39 9.28 -1.17 4.64
CA CYS A 39 10.34 -0.87 3.67
C CYS A 39 11.43 -1.95 3.72
N ARG A 40 11.67 -2.60 2.57
CA ARG A 40 12.78 -3.54 2.41
C ARG A 40 13.74 -3.03 1.35
N GLU A 41 15.00 -2.91 1.71
CA GLU A 41 16.04 -2.41 0.81
C GLU A 41 16.90 -3.56 0.26
N ILE A 42 17.16 -3.50 -1.05
CA ILE A 42 18.08 -4.41 -1.74
C ILE A 42 19.22 -3.56 -2.28
N CYS A 43 20.45 -3.81 -1.84
CA CYS A 43 21.61 -2.99 -2.19
C CYS A 43 22.71 -3.81 -2.85
N CYS A 44 23.63 -3.11 -3.52
CA CYS A 44 24.84 -3.72 -4.06
C CYS A 44 25.71 -4.32 -2.94
N ASN A 45 26.37 -5.45 -3.20
CA ASN A 45 27.32 -6.05 -2.26
C ASN A 45 28.50 -5.15 -1.91
N ARG A 46 28.82 -4.18 -2.78
CA ARG A 46 29.85 -3.17 -2.54
C ARG A 46 29.37 -1.94 -1.76
N GLU A 47 28.10 -1.90 -1.36
CA GLU A 47 27.51 -0.81 -0.55
C GLU A 47 28.07 -0.76 0.86
N GLY A 48 28.18 0.45 1.41
CA GLY A 48 28.66 0.73 2.76
C GLY A 48 30.19 0.80 2.88
N LYS A 49 30.66 1.05 4.10
CA LYS A 49 32.09 1.08 4.43
C LYS A 49 32.56 -0.30 4.87
N ASN A 50 33.83 -0.59 4.59
CA ASN A 50 34.49 -1.79 5.08
C ASN A 50 34.69 -1.66 6.60
N LYS A 51 34.07 -2.53 7.40
CA LYS A 51 34.08 -2.44 8.87
C LYS A 51 35.25 -3.20 9.52
N TYR A 52 36.31 -3.51 8.76
CA TYR A 52 37.44 -4.24 9.34
C TYR A 52 38.12 -3.35 10.39
N ARG A 53 38.22 -3.85 11.62
CA ARG A 53 38.80 -3.16 12.78
C ARG A 53 40.16 -3.75 13.21
N GLY A 54 40.79 -4.56 12.35
CA GLY A 54 42.11 -5.14 12.60
C GLY A 54 43.20 -4.52 11.70
N ASP A 55 44.42 -5.04 11.81
CA ASP A 55 45.54 -4.68 10.94
C ASP A 55 45.29 -5.18 9.50
N GLU A 56 45.16 -4.24 8.56
CA GLU A 56 44.76 -4.51 7.17
C GLU A 56 45.73 -5.46 6.46
N THR A 57 46.99 -5.51 6.90
CA THR A 57 48.03 -6.42 6.38
C THR A 57 47.79 -7.89 6.73
N LYS A 58 47.05 -8.17 7.81
CA LYS A 58 46.71 -9.54 8.26
C LYS A 58 45.33 -9.98 7.76
N ARG A 59 44.69 -9.18 6.91
CA ARG A 59 43.34 -9.45 6.47
C ARG A 59 43.34 -10.54 5.40
N GLU A 60 43.06 -11.76 5.84
CA GLU A 60 42.71 -12.85 4.93
C GLU A 60 41.41 -12.49 4.18
N ARG A 61 41.53 -12.19 2.88
CA ARG A 61 40.39 -11.76 2.07
C ARG A 61 39.45 -12.95 1.86
N ARG A 62 38.32 -12.97 2.59
CA ARG A 62 37.15 -13.75 2.16
C ARG A 62 36.79 -13.34 0.73
N ARG A 63 36.44 -14.32 -0.13
CA ARG A 63 36.13 -14.24 -1.57
C ARG A 63 35.15 -13.13 -2.04
N ARG A 64 34.55 -12.33 -1.16
CA ARG A 64 33.64 -11.23 -1.53
C ARG A 64 34.41 -9.93 -1.75
N SER A 65 34.03 -9.18 -2.78
CA SER A 65 34.60 -7.87 -3.07
C SER A 65 34.48 -6.90 -1.88
N ALA A 66 35.52 -6.10 -1.66
CA ALA A 66 35.52 -5.10 -0.59
C ALA A 66 34.38 -4.09 -0.79
N ARG A 67 33.78 -3.64 0.31
CA ARG A 67 32.77 -2.57 0.27
C ARG A 67 33.47 -1.24 0.00
N ILE A 68 33.19 -0.65 -1.17
CA ILE A 68 33.78 0.60 -1.65
C ILE A 68 32.83 1.81 -1.48
N GLY A 69 31.71 1.64 -0.78
CA GLY A 69 30.73 2.71 -0.61
C GLY A 69 29.79 2.89 -1.80
N CYS A 70 29.54 1.83 -2.58
CA CYS A 70 28.56 1.88 -3.67
C CYS A 70 27.18 2.34 -3.17
N ARG A 71 26.54 3.26 -3.90
CA ARG A 71 25.22 3.82 -3.55
C ARG A 71 24.05 3.16 -4.28
N ALA A 72 24.28 2.10 -5.04
CA ALA A 72 23.22 1.41 -5.77
C ALA A 72 22.34 0.61 -4.80
N TYR A 73 21.06 0.99 -4.72
CA TYR A 73 20.02 0.27 -4.00
C TYR A 73 18.66 0.48 -4.65
N VAL A 74 17.74 -0.45 -4.39
CA VAL A 74 16.32 -0.29 -4.64
C VAL A 74 15.55 -0.47 -3.35
N ARG A 75 14.43 0.25 -3.25
CA ARG A 75 13.55 0.23 -2.10
C ARG A 75 12.22 -0.39 -2.51
N ALA A 76 11.87 -1.51 -1.89
CA ALA A 76 10.55 -2.11 -2.01
C ALA A 76 9.67 -1.61 -0.86
N VAL A 77 8.60 -0.90 -1.20
CA VAL A 77 7.56 -0.42 -0.28
C VAL A 77 6.25 -1.16 -0.54
N PRO A 78 5.37 -1.29 0.47
CA PRO A 78 4.00 -1.71 0.27
C PRO A 78 3.33 -0.84 -0.80
N ASN A 79 2.57 -1.49 -1.69
CA ASN A 79 1.72 -0.79 -2.63
C ASN A 79 0.43 -0.39 -1.88
N VAL A 80 0.15 0.91 -1.88
CA VAL A 80 -1.11 1.48 -1.41
C VAL A 80 -2.09 1.47 -2.57
N LYS A 81 -3.17 0.69 -2.46
CA LYS A 81 -4.17 0.59 -3.54
C LYS A 81 -4.94 1.90 -3.75
N THR A 82 -5.01 2.72 -2.72
CA THR A 82 -5.80 3.94 -2.64
C THR A 82 -4.93 5.16 -2.94
N ALA A 83 -5.38 6.05 -3.83
CA ALA A 83 -4.71 7.32 -4.15
C ALA A 83 -4.82 8.38 -3.02
N TRP A 84 -5.25 7.96 -1.83
CA TRP A 84 -5.53 8.86 -0.72
C TRP A 84 -4.23 9.17 0.04
N PRO A 85 -3.82 10.44 0.20
CA PRO A 85 -2.52 10.80 0.80
C PRO A 85 -2.29 10.25 2.22
N PHE A 86 -3.35 10.16 3.03
CA PHE A 86 -3.23 9.60 4.38
C PHE A 86 -2.97 8.09 4.40
N ALA A 87 -3.43 7.35 3.38
CA ALA A 87 -3.16 5.93 3.25
C ALA A 87 -1.65 5.68 3.04
N GLU A 88 -0.97 6.56 2.31
CA GLU A 88 0.49 6.48 2.15
C GLU A 88 1.20 6.66 3.49
N GLN A 89 0.79 7.65 4.30
CA GLN A 89 1.35 7.86 5.64
C GLN A 89 1.16 6.63 6.52
N LEU A 90 -0.05 6.06 6.54
CA LEU A 90 -0.36 4.88 7.33
C LEU A 90 0.39 3.63 6.87
N SER A 91 0.63 3.47 5.56
CA SER A 91 1.42 2.34 5.02
C SER A 91 2.85 2.31 5.56
N ARG A 92 3.38 3.47 5.98
CA ARG A 92 4.73 3.63 6.52
C ARG A 92 4.81 3.36 8.02
N VAL A 93 3.72 3.60 8.76
CA VAL A 93 3.66 3.48 10.22
C VAL A 93 3.15 2.10 10.63
N TYR A 94 2.15 1.56 9.94
CA TYR A 94 1.53 0.29 10.29
C TYR A 94 2.33 -0.91 9.80
N THR A 95 2.22 -2.02 10.54
CA THR A 95 2.70 -3.31 10.04
C THR A 95 1.87 -3.74 8.84
N ARG A 96 2.41 -4.61 7.98
CA ARG A 96 1.69 -5.12 6.80
C ARG A 96 0.34 -5.74 7.16
N ALA A 97 0.24 -6.41 8.31
CA ALA A 97 -1.01 -7.03 8.77
C ALA A 97 -2.04 -5.95 9.17
N VAL A 98 -1.64 -4.98 9.98
CA VAL A 98 -2.51 -3.89 10.41
C VAL A 98 -2.93 -3.01 9.24
N PHE A 99 -2.01 -2.69 8.33
CA PHE A 99 -2.32 -1.91 7.14
C PHE A 99 -3.33 -2.60 6.22
N LYS A 100 -3.24 -3.94 6.08
CA LYS A 100 -4.23 -4.72 5.30
C LYS A 100 -5.62 -4.69 5.95
N VAL A 101 -5.70 -4.72 7.27
CA VAL A 101 -6.98 -4.57 7.98
C VAL A 101 -7.57 -3.19 7.67
N PHE A 102 -6.77 -2.14 7.79
CA PHE A 102 -7.18 -0.78 7.45
C PHE A 102 -7.66 -0.63 6.00
N GLU A 103 -6.88 -1.12 5.01
CA GLU A 103 -7.27 -1.06 3.59
C GLU A 103 -8.60 -1.79 3.34
N ASN A 104 -8.80 -2.95 3.97
CA ASN A 104 -10.05 -3.69 3.84
C ASN A 104 -11.22 -2.94 4.49
N THR A 105 -11.04 -2.37 5.69
CA THR A 105 -12.08 -1.59 6.37
C THR A 105 -12.45 -0.34 5.57
N LEU A 106 -11.47 0.34 4.97
CA LEU A 106 -11.75 1.45 4.07
C LEU A 106 -12.54 1.01 2.83
N ASP A 107 -12.13 -0.07 2.17
CA ASP A 107 -12.85 -0.62 1.00
C ASP A 107 -14.31 -0.97 1.36
N GLU A 108 -14.53 -1.56 2.55
CA GLU A 108 -15.86 -1.85 3.09
C GLU A 108 -16.65 -0.59 3.50
N SER A 109 -16.01 0.55 3.75
CA SER A 109 -16.68 1.79 4.20
C SER A 109 -16.98 2.78 3.07
N VAL A 110 -16.41 2.61 1.88
CA VAL A 110 -16.54 3.58 0.77
C VAL A 110 -17.27 3.04 -0.44
N HIS A 111 -17.63 1.76 -0.45
CA HIS A 111 -18.15 1.09 -1.64
C HIS A 111 -19.68 1.20 -1.73
N PHE A 112 -20.16 2.44 -1.82
CA PHE A 112 -21.57 2.77 -2.04
C PHE A 112 -21.82 3.16 -3.48
N ARG A 113 -22.95 2.72 -4.00
CA ARG A 113 -23.51 3.13 -5.27
C ARG A 113 -24.82 3.88 -5.03
N THR A 114 -24.96 5.01 -5.70
CA THR A 114 -26.20 5.79 -5.72
C THR A 114 -26.92 5.53 -7.04
N GLU A 115 -28.20 5.19 -6.96
CA GLU A 115 -29.07 5.02 -8.12
C GLU A 115 -30.31 5.91 -7.92
N GLN A 116 -30.72 6.63 -8.96
CA GLN A 116 -31.93 7.44 -8.88
C GLN A 116 -33.16 6.55 -9.03
N TYR A 117 -34.14 6.74 -8.16
CA TYR A 117 -35.38 5.98 -8.13
C TYR A 117 -36.56 6.96 -8.13
N GLY A 118 -36.85 7.57 -9.28
CA GLY A 118 -37.96 8.53 -9.37
C GLY A 118 -37.91 9.37 -10.64
N VAL A 119 -39.09 9.85 -11.05
CA VAL A 119 -39.25 10.82 -12.15
C VAL A 119 -38.65 12.17 -11.75
N ASP A 120 -38.74 12.50 -10.46
CA ASP A 120 -38.18 13.70 -9.87
C ASP A 120 -36.75 13.40 -9.38
N GLN A 121 -35.80 14.31 -9.58
CA GLN A 121 -34.38 14.18 -9.18
C GLN A 121 -34.16 14.18 -7.66
N THR A 122 -35.22 13.93 -6.89
CA THR A 122 -35.25 14.05 -5.43
C THR A 122 -35.14 12.70 -4.73
N GLN A 123 -35.23 11.58 -5.44
CA GLN A 123 -35.25 10.25 -4.83
C GLN A 123 -34.08 9.38 -5.26
N TRP A 124 -33.32 8.90 -4.27
CA TRP A 124 -32.10 8.14 -4.45
C TRP A 124 -32.13 6.86 -3.62
N ILE A 125 -31.65 5.78 -4.21
CA ILE A 125 -31.35 4.53 -3.52
C ILE A 125 -29.84 4.44 -3.36
N ILE A 126 -29.39 4.37 -2.11
CA ILE A 126 -28.01 4.09 -1.77
C ILE A 126 -27.90 2.60 -1.47
N SER A 127 -27.04 1.92 -2.20
CA SER A 127 -26.75 0.49 -1.99
C SER A 127 -25.26 0.29 -1.83
N HIS A 128 -24.86 -0.63 -0.96
CA HIS A 128 -23.46 -1.04 -0.91
C HIS A 128 -23.18 -2.00 -2.07
N SER A 129 -22.16 -1.75 -2.88
CA SER A 129 -21.91 -2.52 -4.11
C SER A 129 -21.28 -3.90 -3.86
N LYS A 130 -20.80 -4.18 -2.64
CA LYS A 130 -20.40 -5.54 -2.21
C LYS A 130 -21.26 -5.99 -1.04
N ARG A 131 -21.94 -7.14 -1.13
CA ARG A 131 -22.63 -7.68 0.06
C ARG A 131 -21.58 -8.10 1.10
N SER A 132 -21.49 -7.37 2.21
CA SER A 132 -20.59 -7.71 3.33
C SER A 132 -21.33 -8.61 4.31
N GLU A 133 -20.77 -9.78 4.61
CA GLU A 133 -21.29 -10.67 5.67
C GLU A 133 -20.98 -10.14 7.08
N LYS A 134 -20.03 -9.21 7.22
CA LYS A 134 -19.59 -8.68 8.52
C LYS A 134 -20.47 -7.56 9.06
N HIS A 135 -21.15 -6.85 8.16
CA HIS A 135 -21.88 -5.63 8.49
C HIS A 135 -23.28 -5.71 7.89
N ASP A 136 -24.25 -6.03 8.74
CA ASP A 136 -25.67 -6.16 8.36
C ASP A 136 -26.24 -4.88 7.75
N TRP A 137 -25.71 -3.72 8.16
CA TRP A 137 -26.14 -2.43 7.62
C TRP A 137 -25.74 -2.24 6.14
N CYS A 138 -24.61 -2.81 5.70
CA CYS A 138 -24.20 -2.80 4.28
C CYS A 138 -25.08 -3.70 3.39
N GLN A 139 -25.91 -4.56 3.98
CA GLN A 139 -26.77 -5.48 3.20
C GLN A 139 -28.13 -4.87 2.83
N ARG A 140 -28.45 -3.69 3.38
CA ARG A 140 -29.71 -2.99 3.14
C ARG A 140 -29.52 -1.87 2.13
N GLN A 141 -30.52 -1.70 1.27
CA GLN A 141 -30.65 -0.50 0.44
C GLN A 141 -31.35 0.56 1.27
N PHE A 142 -30.87 1.80 1.19
CA PHE A 142 -31.44 2.94 1.90
C PHE A 142 -32.06 3.89 0.89
N LYS A 143 -33.32 4.24 1.10
CA LYS A 143 -33.94 5.33 0.35
C LYS A 143 -33.59 6.66 1.00
N VAL A 144 -33.06 7.56 0.19
CA VAL A 144 -32.76 8.94 0.57
C VAL A 144 -33.58 9.84 -0.33
N MET A 145 -34.35 10.74 0.29
CA MET A 145 -34.96 11.85 -0.41
C MET A 145 -34.12 13.09 -0.17
N ALA A 146 -33.68 13.72 -1.25
CA ALA A 146 -32.85 14.91 -1.24
C ALA A 146 -33.47 15.94 -2.18
N ASP A 147 -34.19 16.90 -1.61
CA ASP A 147 -34.58 18.10 -2.32
C ASP A 147 -33.48 19.15 -2.17
N VAL A 148 -32.57 19.18 -3.15
CA VAL A 148 -31.41 20.07 -3.16
C VAL A 148 -31.82 21.54 -3.25
N VAL A 149 -32.97 21.83 -3.85
CA VAL A 149 -33.47 23.20 -4.06
C VAL A 149 -33.97 23.78 -2.74
N ASN A 150 -34.73 22.99 -1.99
CA ASN A 150 -35.29 23.40 -0.70
C ASN A 150 -34.35 23.08 0.48
N GLY A 151 -33.22 22.42 0.24
CA GLY A 151 -32.27 22.00 1.27
C GLY A 151 -32.83 20.94 2.22
N GLN A 152 -33.83 20.18 1.78
CA GLN A 152 -34.51 19.18 2.59
C GLN A 152 -33.94 17.79 2.28
N PHE A 153 -33.40 17.13 3.31
CA PHE A 153 -32.83 15.79 3.20
C PHE A 153 -33.50 14.88 4.22
N SER A 154 -34.00 13.73 3.78
CA SER A 154 -34.57 12.70 4.65
C SER A 154 -34.06 11.31 4.23
N CYS A 155 -33.78 10.47 5.23
CA CYS A 155 -33.27 9.12 5.02
C CYS A 155 -34.20 8.11 5.69
N GLU A 156 -34.49 7.00 5.01
CA GLU A 156 -35.36 5.92 5.48
C GLU A 156 -34.92 5.33 6.83
N CYS A 157 -33.62 5.40 7.18
CA CYS A 157 -33.14 4.88 8.46
C CYS A 157 -33.28 5.84 9.65
N MET A 158 -33.71 7.09 9.45
CA MET A 158 -33.84 8.16 10.46
C MET A 158 -32.61 8.40 11.36
N GLN A 159 -31.46 7.76 11.11
CA GLN A 159 -30.33 7.81 12.04
C GLN A 159 -29.68 9.20 12.13
N TRP A 160 -29.81 10.03 11.10
CA TRP A 160 -29.28 11.39 11.12
C TRP A 160 -29.99 12.29 12.14
N GLU A 161 -31.23 11.97 12.51
CA GLU A 161 -32.03 12.75 13.47
C GLU A 161 -31.65 12.42 14.93
N HIS A 162 -30.93 11.32 15.16
CA HIS A 162 -30.55 10.84 16.49
C HIS A 162 -29.06 10.94 16.82
N THR A 163 -28.19 11.25 15.85
CA THR A 163 -26.72 11.22 16.01
C THR A 163 -26.08 12.62 15.94
N GLY A 164 -26.81 13.64 16.38
CA GLY A 164 -26.45 15.07 16.31
C GLY A 164 -25.02 15.40 16.73
#